data_AF-A0A9D1JKA9-F1
#
_entry.id   AF-A0A9D1JKA9-F1
#
_cell.length_a   1.000
_cell.length_b   1.000
_cell.length_c   1.000
_cell.angle_alpha   90.00
_cell.angle_beta   90.00
_cell.angle_gamma   90.00
#
_symmetry.space_group_name_H-M   'P 1'
#
loop_
_entity.id
_entity.type
_entity.pdbx_description
1 polymer ?
#
loop_
_entity_poly.entity_id
_entity_poly.type
_entity_poly.pdbx_seq_one_letter_code
_entity_poly.pdbx_strand_id
1 'polypeptide(L)'
;MDKIRLLDCTLRDGGYINGWNFGYKTIKSMIARLAEAGTDIIEAGFLRNVPYDPDKTLFNSVREAKNVLPEEKKHSVFALMALHNQYSVEKLEENDGTVDIIRVTFHNYDMDEGLDFCHRVKEKGYRLFVNPINIMGYTDGQLLELFEKVNKLGPYGFSIVDTFGSMTKAELMRIYSLCEKNLDREMVFGLHLHENLALSFSLAQSYLELRRDARRSVLDASLNGMGRVPGNLSIELIMDFLNRNYQADYDIDYVLDAIEEHILPIKKTETWGYQTEYFLSAKYNLHRNYAEYFQGKGNLTTKEIKYLLRKIPEEKKSVFDEAFAEALYQSHENRKVSDEESLLKLKGIFGGRKTVLLAPGKSLLEYWPAVRAWIERENALVVTANFFFDEWREGYAFFSNGRRFQEYKSLWKNTGRVICTSNVAGAGEMADYVINYERLAVPRQEKDANCGVMLVRLMSLLGVPEVFLAGFDGFSEDEDNYMPGYFGSFASARCGDNRRIAAQLRALEDAVDIRYLTPSRYKEA
;
A
#
# COMPACT_ATOMS: atom_id res chain seq x y z
N MET A 1 27.13 -2.63 -28.95
CA MET A 1 26.22 -2.77 -27.80
C MET A 1 26.53 -1.77 -26.69
N ASP A 2 27.71 -1.15 -26.69
CA ASP A 2 28.28 -0.20 -25.70
C ASP A 2 27.40 1.00 -25.29
N LYS A 3 26.20 1.15 -25.87
CA LYS A 3 25.29 2.27 -25.64
C LYS A 3 24.01 1.90 -24.89
N ILE A 4 23.63 0.63 -24.78
CA ILE A 4 22.48 0.20 -23.96
C ILE A 4 23.00 -0.77 -22.92
N ARG A 5 22.75 -0.48 -21.65
CA ARG A 5 23.15 -1.32 -20.53
C ARG A 5 21.97 -1.60 -19.60
N LEU A 6 22.00 -2.73 -18.91
CA LEU A 6 21.05 -3.09 -17.88
C LEU A 6 21.63 -2.89 -16.49
N LEU A 7 20.79 -2.38 -15.59
CA LEU A 7 21.08 -2.28 -14.17
C LEU A 7 20.10 -3.16 -13.39
N ASP A 8 20.60 -4.17 -12.69
CA ASP A 8 19.81 -4.90 -11.69
C ASP A 8 19.73 -4.09 -10.39
N CYS A 9 18.50 -3.87 -9.91
CA CYS A 9 18.22 -3.18 -8.65
C CYS A 9 17.52 -4.08 -7.62
N THR A 10 17.59 -5.40 -7.77
CA THR A 10 16.88 -6.36 -6.90
C THR A 10 17.33 -6.22 -5.44
N LEU A 11 18.63 -6.14 -5.20
CA LEU A 11 19.20 -6.04 -3.85
C LEU A 11 19.02 -4.66 -3.20
N ARG A 12 18.59 -3.65 -3.96
CA ARG A 12 18.35 -2.28 -3.48
C ARG A 12 16.86 -1.97 -3.38
N ASP A 13 16.13 -2.01 -4.49
CA ASP A 13 14.70 -1.71 -4.54
C ASP A 13 13.87 -2.90 -4.05
N GLY A 14 14.24 -4.13 -4.44
CA GLY A 14 13.59 -5.34 -3.94
C GLY A 14 13.66 -5.47 -2.41
N GLY A 15 14.68 -4.88 -1.79
CA GLY A 15 14.82 -4.82 -0.34
C GLY A 15 13.66 -4.14 0.40
N TYR A 16 12.81 -3.34 -0.26
CA TYR A 16 11.58 -2.83 0.34
C TYR A 16 10.57 -3.93 0.72
N ILE A 17 10.66 -5.12 0.11
CA ILE A 17 9.76 -6.26 0.35
C ILE A 17 10.11 -7.00 1.64
N ASN A 18 11.40 -7.20 1.92
CA ASN A 18 11.90 -8.03 3.02
C ASN A 18 12.75 -7.25 4.04
N GLY A 19 12.70 -5.91 4.02
CA GLY A 19 13.54 -5.07 4.89
C GLY A 19 15.04 -5.21 4.61
N TRP A 20 15.41 -5.41 3.35
CA TRP A 20 16.77 -5.65 2.84
C TRP A 20 17.44 -6.90 3.41
N ASN A 21 16.70 -7.77 4.12
CA ASN A 21 17.22 -8.98 4.73
C ASN A 21 17.13 -10.17 3.77
N PHE A 22 18.16 -10.34 2.95
CA PHE A 22 18.25 -11.43 1.98
C PHE A 22 19.06 -12.63 2.50
N GLY A 23 19.92 -12.42 3.51
CA GLY A 23 20.88 -13.41 3.99
C GLY A 23 22.21 -13.37 3.23
N TYR A 24 23.33 -13.44 3.95
CA TYR A 24 24.68 -13.23 3.43
C TYR A 24 25.00 -14.12 2.22
N LYS A 25 24.69 -15.41 2.31
CA LYS A 25 24.94 -16.38 1.23
C LYS A 25 24.08 -16.10 0.00
N THR A 26 22.82 -15.73 0.20
CA THR A 26 21.88 -15.39 -0.88
C THR A 26 22.31 -14.12 -1.59
N ILE A 27 22.73 -13.07 -0.86
CA ILE A 27 23.28 -11.84 -1.46
C ILE A 27 24.45 -12.16 -2.40
N LYS A 28 25.44 -12.92 -1.92
CA LYS A 28 26.60 -13.30 -2.75
C LYS A 28 26.20 -14.15 -3.95
N SER A 29 25.29 -15.11 -3.76
CA SER A 29 24.77 -15.96 -4.84
C SER A 29 24.09 -15.13 -5.92
N MET A 30 23.19 -14.23 -5.54
CA MET A 30 22.48 -13.36 -6.48
C MET A 30 23.44 -12.45 -7.26
N ILE A 31 24.41 -11.80 -6.60
CA ILE A 31 25.41 -10.96 -7.28
C ILE A 31 26.22 -11.78 -8.28
N ALA A 32 26.67 -12.97 -7.88
CA ALA A 32 27.42 -13.85 -8.75
C ALA A 32 26.59 -14.28 -9.97
N ARG A 33 25.35 -14.74 -9.77
CA ARG A 33 24.45 -15.16 -10.86
C ARG A 33 24.13 -14.02 -11.83
N LEU A 34 23.90 -12.80 -11.32
CA LEU A 34 23.70 -11.61 -12.16
C LEU A 34 24.95 -11.27 -12.98
N ALA A 35 26.15 -11.46 -12.41
CA ALA A 35 27.42 -11.25 -13.12
C ALA A 35 27.68 -12.34 -14.18
N GLU A 36 27.35 -13.61 -13.89
CA GLU A 36 27.39 -14.71 -14.86
C GLU A 36 26.43 -14.47 -16.03
N ALA A 37 25.24 -13.91 -15.75
CA ALA A 37 24.26 -13.53 -16.75
C ALA A 37 24.71 -12.41 -17.70
N GLY A 38 25.87 -11.78 -17.42
CA GLY A 38 26.36 -10.64 -18.19
C GLY A 38 25.64 -9.31 -17.88
N THR A 39 24.96 -9.19 -16.74
CA THR A 39 24.30 -7.93 -16.33
C THR A 39 25.35 -6.81 -16.22
N ASP A 40 25.17 -5.68 -16.90
CA ASP A 40 26.20 -4.64 -16.95
C ASP A 40 26.44 -3.94 -15.61
N ILE A 41 25.38 -3.65 -14.87
CA ILE A 41 25.43 -2.93 -13.59
C ILE A 41 24.63 -3.70 -12.54
N ILE A 42 25.23 -3.97 -11.39
CA ILE A 42 24.55 -4.63 -10.27
C ILE A 42 24.52 -3.67 -9.08
N GLU A 43 23.32 -3.21 -8.71
CA GLU A 43 23.11 -2.33 -7.58
C GLU A 43 22.97 -3.15 -6.29
N ALA A 44 24.07 -3.23 -5.53
CA ALA A 44 24.22 -4.17 -4.43
C ALA A 44 23.46 -3.78 -3.15
N GLY A 45 22.90 -2.57 -3.07
CA GLY A 45 22.16 -2.10 -1.90
C GLY A 45 22.20 -0.59 -1.68
N PHE A 46 21.92 -0.17 -0.45
CA PHE A 46 21.98 1.23 -0.03
C PHE A 46 23.19 1.53 0.86
N LEU A 47 23.70 2.76 0.72
CA LEU A 47 24.45 3.43 1.77
C LEU A 47 23.48 4.08 2.76
N ARG A 48 23.55 3.71 4.05
CA ARG A 48 22.70 4.25 5.13
C ARG A 48 23.45 4.36 6.46
N ASN A 49 23.07 5.33 7.28
CA ASN A 49 23.59 5.51 8.64
C ASN A 49 23.00 4.47 9.61
N VAL A 50 23.32 3.19 9.44
CA VAL A 50 22.83 2.08 10.27
C VAL A 50 23.98 1.16 10.69
N PRO A 51 23.84 0.36 11.76
CA PRO A 51 24.78 -0.71 12.07
C PRO A 51 24.85 -1.73 10.92
N TYR A 52 26.06 -2.20 10.61
CA TYR A 52 26.26 -3.23 9.60
C TYR A 52 25.69 -4.58 10.04
N ASP A 53 25.02 -5.24 9.10
CA ASP A 53 24.48 -6.58 9.24
C ASP A 53 24.81 -7.36 7.96
N PRO A 54 25.61 -8.44 8.01
CA PRO A 54 26.04 -9.16 6.82
C PRO A 54 24.88 -9.83 6.06
N ASP A 55 23.72 -10.03 6.71
CA ASP A 55 22.53 -10.59 6.07
C ASP A 55 21.69 -9.52 5.36
N LYS A 56 22.10 -8.25 5.44
CA LYS A 56 21.39 -7.11 4.83
C LYS A 56 22.21 -6.39 3.78
N THR A 57 21.51 -5.84 2.79
CA THR A 57 22.08 -4.98 1.75
C THR A 57 22.01 -3.49 2.12
N LEU A 58 22.30 -3.20 3.39
CA LEU A 58 22.43 -1.86 3.95
C LEU A 58 23.84 -1.69 4.50
N PHE A 59 24.57 -0.72 3.97
CA PHE A 59 25.98 -0.51 4.27
C PHE A 59 26.21 0.90 4.80
N ASN A 60 27.04 1.04 5.83
CA ASN A 60 27.46 2.31 6.38
C ASN A 60 28.74 2.83 5.70
N SER A 61 29.41 1.98 4.91
CA SER A 61 30.62 2.31 4.14
C SER A 61 30.75 1.41 2.90
N VAL A 62 31.62 1.77 1.95
CA VAL A 62 31.92 0.94 0.77
C VAL A 62 32.73 -0.29 1.18
N ARG A 63 33.57 -0.18 2.20
CA ARG A 63 34.29 -1.31 2.80
C ARG A 63 33.38 -2.43 3.30
N GLU A 64 32.20 -2.10 3.84
CA GLU A 64 31.22 -3.11 4.26
C GLU A 64 30.58 -3.82 3.08
N ALA A 65 30.25 -3.08 2.01
CA ALA A 65 29.72 -3.66 0.77
C ALA A 65 30.72 -4.62 0.13
N LYS A 66 32.03 -4.34 0.22
CA LYS A 66 33.11 -5.21 -0.26
C LYS A 66 33.02 -6.66 0.24
N ASN A 67 32.45 -6.89 1.42
CA ASN A 67 32.34 -8.22 2.02
C ASN A 67 31.38 -9.17 1.27
N VAL A 68 30.44 -8.61 0.49
CA VAL A 68 29.47 -9.37 -0.31
C VAL A 68 29.76 -9.33 -1.81
N LEU A 69 30.56 -8.37 -2.26
CA LEU A 69 30.96 -8.27 -3.67
C LEU A 69 32.04 -9.31 -4.02
N PRO A 70 32.03 -9.90 -5.23
CA PRO A 70 33.10 -10.76 -5.69
C PRO A 70 34.36 -9.95 -6.01
N GLU A 71 35.54 -10.58 -5.88
CA GLU A 71 36.82 -9.97 -6.25
C GLU A 71 36.93 -9.78 -7.77
N GLU A 72 36.47 -10.76 -8.55
CA GLU A 72 36.40 -10.69 -10.00
C GLU A 72 35.05 -10.12 -10.44
N LYS A 73 35.07 -8.94 -11.07
CA LYS A 73 33.89 -8.26 -11.57
C LYS A 73 33.33 -8.82 -12.89
N LYS A 74 34.10 -9.68 -13.57
CA LYS A 74 33.86 -10.08 -14.96
C LYS A 74 33.61 -8.86 -15.86
N HIS A 75 32.42 -8.75 -16.46
CA HIS A 75 32.00 -7.64 -17.30
C HIS A 75 31.11 -6.63 -16.56
N SER A 76 30.68 -6.94 -15.34
CA SER A 76 29.76 -6.13 -14.55
C SER A 76 30.48 -5.03 -13.78
N VAL A 77 29.76 -3.96 -13.47
CA VAL A 77 30.20 -2.92 -12.54
C VAL A 77 29.24 -2.83 -11.35
N PHE A 78 29.73 -2.41 -10.19
CA PHE A 78 28.91 -2.37 -8.98
C PHE A 78 28.40 -0.96 -8.68
N ALA A 79 27.13 -0.88 -8.30
CA ALA A 79 26.49 0.36 -7.88
C ALA A 79 25.98 0.28 -6.44
N LEU A 80 25.96 1.42 -5.76
CA LEU A 80 25.21 1.61 -4.52
C LEU A 80 24.37 2.88 -4.63
N MET A 81 23.24 2.92 -3.91
CA MET A 81 22.40 4.12 -3.84
C MET A 81 22.52 4.80 -2.48
N ALA A 82 22.52 6.13 -2.45
CA ALA A 82 22.49 6.94 -1.23
C ALA A 82 21.36 7.96 -1.29
N LEU A 83 20.67 8.12 -0.16
CA LEU A 83 19.72 9.21 0.06
C LEU A 83 20.44 10.29 0.87
N HIS A 84 20.47 11.53 0.36
CA HIS A 84 21.24 12.61 0.97
C HIS A 84 20.84 12.87 2.45
N ASN A 85 19.58 12.59 2.82
CA ASN A 85 19.05 12.77 4.17
C ASN A 85 19.08 11.51 5.06
N GLN A 86 19.49 10.35 4.54
CA GLN A 86 19.60 9.09 5.32
C GLN A 86 21.05 8.58 5.46
N TYR A 87 21.98 9.19 4.73
CA TYR A 87 23.39 8.82 4.77
C TYR A 87 24.27 10.07 4.86
N SER A 88 25.34 9.99 5.64
CA SER A 88 26.32 11.08 5.75
C SER A 88 27.43 10.86 4.72
N VAL A 89 27.55 11.75 3.73
CA VAL A 89 28.61 11.68 2.71
C VAL A 89 30.03 11.75 3.29
N GLU A 90 30.20 12.27 4.52
CA GLU A 90 31.48 12.24 5.23
C GLU A 90 32.02 10.82 5.45
N LYS A 91 31.12 9.84 5.55
CA LYS A 91 31.48 8.43 5.73
C LYS A 91 31.81 7.72 4.42
N LEU A 92 31.48 8.34 3.28
CA LEU A 92 31.85 7.78 1.98
C LEU A 92 33.37 7.85 1.86
N GLU A 93 34.00 6.71 1.59
CA GLU A 93 35.45 6.62 1.43
C GLU A 93 35.86 7.18 0.06
N GLU A 94 37.16 7.41 -0.18
CA GLU A 94 37.64 7.64 -1.54
C GLU A 94 37.40 6.38 -2.38
N ASN A 95 37.10 6.55 -3.68
CA ASN A 95 36.85 5.43 -4.56
C ASN A 95 38.10 4.55 -4.74
N ASP A 96 38.13 3.40 -4.07
CA ASP A 96 39.18 2.39 -4.16
C ASP A 96 38.99 1.43 -5.36
N GLY A 97 37.96 1.66 -6.18
CA GLY A 97 37.59 0.81 -7.31
C GLY A 97 36.71 -0.36 -6.92
N THR A 98 36.34 -0.57 -5.65
CA THR A 98 35.43 -1.66 -5.24
C THR A 98 34.03 -1.44 -5.81
N VAL A 99 33.47 -0.25 -5.62
CA VAL A 99 32.17 0.18 -6.16
C VAL A 99 32.40 1.26 -7.21
N ASP A 100 31.80 1.09 -8.37
CA ASP A 100 32.04 1.93 -9.53
C ASP A 100 31.15 3.17 -9.56
N ILE A 101 29.88 2.97 -9.20
CA ILE A 101 28.80 3.92 -9.39
C ILE A 101 28.15 4.21 -8.04
N ILE A 102 27.97 5.49 -7.73
CA ILE A 102 27.10 5.92 -6.64
C ILE A 102 25.92 6.66 -7.25
N ARG A 103 24.71 6.23 -6.91
CA ARG A 103 23.47 6.86 -7.34
C ARG A 103 22.93 7.67 -6.18
N VAL A 104 22.66 8.94 -6.41
CA VAL A 104 22.16 9.84 -5.36
C VAL A 104 20.75 10.24 -5.68
N THR A 105 19.87 10.11 -4.69
CA THR A 105 18.45 10.42 -4.85
C THR A 105 17.98 11.46 -3.84
N PHE A 106 17.11 12.35 -4.30
CA PHE A 106 16.59 13.51 -3.58
C PHE A 106 15.24 13.93 -4.19
N HIS A 107 14.44 14.66 -3.44
CA HIS A 107 13.16 15.21 -3.86
C HIS A 107 13.33 16.62 -4.48
N ASN A 108 12.25 17.17 -5.03
CA ASN A 108 12.28 18.51 -5.61
C ASN A 108 12.52 19.62 -4.58
N TYR A 109 12.06 19.44 -3.34
CA TYR A 109 12.15 20.44 -2.28
C TYR A 109 13.52 20.49 -1.57
N ASP A 110 14.36 19.48 -1.76
CA ASP A 110 15.73 19.39 -1.22
C ASP A 110 16.77 19.22 -2.34
N MET A 111 16.46 19.81 -3.52
CA MET A 111 17.27 19.71 -4.73
C MET A 111 18.69 20.25 -4.53
N ASP A 112 18.86 21.39 -3.86
CA ASP A 112 20.16 22.02 -3.71
C ASP A 112 21.06 21.21 -2.75
N GLU A 113 20.51 20.72 -1.65
CA GLU A 113 21.19 19.81 -0.72
C GLU A 113 21.53 18.47 -1.39
N GLY A 114 20.61 17.93 -2.19
CA GLY A 114 20.84 16.72 -2.96
C GLY A 114 21.95 16.87 -4.00
N LEU A 115 22.05 18.03 -4.67
CA LEU A 115 23.09 18.33 -5.64
C LEU A 115 24.45 18.65 -4.99
N ASP A 116 24.48 19.25 -3.81
CA ASP A 116 25.70 19.38 -3.01
C ASP A 116 26.24 18.00 -2.62
N PHE A 117 25.37 17.12 -2.11
CA PHE A 117 25.73 15.73 -1.82
C PHE A 117 26.31 15.03 -3.05
N CYS A 118 25.68 15.22 -4.22
CA CYS A 118 26.18 14.71 -5.50
C CYS A 118 27.60 15.22 -5.82
N HIS A 119 27.84 16.52 -5.65
CA HIS A 119 29.17 17.12 -5.87
C HIS A 119 30.24 16.41 -5.05
N ARG A 120 29.96 16.21 -3.76
CA ARG A 120 30.87 15.55 -2.80
C ARG A 120 31.13 14.08 -3.11
N VAL A 121 30.12 13.36 -3.61
CA VAL A 121 30.30 11.98 -4.12
C VAL A 121 31.25 11.96 -5.33
N LYS A 122 31.13 12.95 -6.22
CA LYS A 122 31.98 13.05 -7.41
C LYS A 122 33.43 13.43 -7.05
N GLU A 123 33.64 14.29 -6.07
CA GLU A 123 34.98 14.63 -5.56
C GLU A 123 35.74 13.40 -5.05
N LYS A 124 35.02 12.43 -4.47
CA LYS A 124 35.57 11.14 -4.02
C LYS A 124 35.91 10.16 -5.14
N GLY A 125 35.75 10.57 -6.41
CA GLY A 125 36.15 9.80 -7.58
C GLY A 125 35.13 8.75 -8.07
N TYR A 126 33.90 8.75 -7.58
CA TYR A 126 32.86 7.83 -8.06
C TYR A 126 32.20 8.30 -9.36
N ARG A 127 31.76 7.35 -10.19
CA ARG A 127 30.84 7.66 -11.31
C ARG A 127 29.46 7.96 -10.73
N LEU A 128 29.08 9.23 -10.73
CA LEU A 128 27.83 9.69 -10.15
C LEU A 128 26.64 9.55 -11.10
N PHE A 129 25.54 8.96 -10.62
CA PHE A 129 24.21 9.08 -11.23
C PHE A 129 23.31 9.97 -10.37
N VAL A 130 22.66 10.94 -11.01
CA VAL A 130 21.67 11.83 -10.38
C VAL A 130 20.27 11.27 -10.60
N ASN A 131 19.54 10.99 -9.51
CA ASN A 131 18.25 10.29 -9.53
C ASN A 131 17.16 11.11 -8.79
N PRO A 132 16.59 12.16 -9.41
CA PRO A 132 15.51 12.92 -8.78
C PRO A 132 14.25 12.04 -8.59
N ILE A 133 13.69 12.08 -7.38
CA ILE A 133 12.49 11.34 -7.00
C ILE A 133 11.26 12.06 -7.55
N ASN A 134 10.30 11.30 -8.09
CA ASN A 134 9.03 11.80 -8.60
C ASN A 134 9.24 12.89 -9.67
N ILE A 135 9.98 12.57 -10.74
CA ILE A 135 10.23 13.52 -11.84
C ILE A 135 8.93 14.07 -12.46
N MET A 136 7.84 13.30 -12.37
CA MET A 136 6.49 13.67 -12.78
C MET A 136 5.88 14.81 -11.96
N GLY A 137 6.36 15.05 -10.74
CA GLY A 137 5.93 16.16 -9.88
C GLY A 137 6.64 17.49 -10.15
N TYR A 138 7.61 17.53 -11.07
CA TYR A 138 8.30 18.77 -11.44
C TYR A 138 7.55 19.47 -12.57
N THR A 139 7.40 20.79 -12.45
CA THR A 139 7.04 21.63 -13.60
C THR A 139 8.18 21.67 -14.62
N ASP A 140 7.87 21.99 -15.88
CA ASP A 140 8.89 22.14 -16.92
C ASP A 140 9.97 23.17 -16.52
N GLY A 141 9.60 24.27 -15.85
CA GLY A 141 10.55 25.26 -15.36
C GLY A 141 11.52 24.70 -14.32
N GLN A 142 11.02 23.92 -13.36
CA GLN A 142 11.85 23.26 -12.34
C GLN A 142 12.77 22.20 -12.96
N LEU A 143 12.29 21.47 -13.98
CA LEU A 143 13.14 20.52 -14.73
C LEU A 143 14.29 21.23 -15.44
N LEU A 144 14.03 22.36 -16.10
CA LEU A 144 15.07 23.12 -16.79
C LEU A 144 16.12 23.67 -15.81
N GLU A 145 15.70 24.18 -14.65
CA GLU A 145 16.63 24.60 -13.60
C GLU A 145 17.49 23.44 -13.10
N LEU A 146 16.86 22.27 -12.84
CA LEU A 146 17.57 21.06 -12.46
C LEU A 146 18.60 20.65 -13.52
N PHE A 147 18.24 20.66 -14.80
CA PHE A 147 19.15 20.28 -15.88
C PHE A 147 20.34 21.24 -16.01
N GLU A 148 20.13 22.54 -15.81
CA GLU A 148 21.23 23.52 -15.80
C GLU A 148 22.22 23.21 -14.67
N LYS A 149 21.72 22.95 -13.47
CA LYS A 149 22.55 22.59 -12.31
C LYS A 149 23.26 21.24 -12.51
N VAL A 150 22.57 20.25 -13.07
CA VAL A 150 23.13 18.92 -13.41
C VAL A 150 24.23 19.02 -14.47
N ASN A 151 24.08 19.85 -15.51
CA ASN A 151 25.14 20.07 -16.49
C ASN A 151 26.38 20.72 -15.87
N LYS A 152 26.20 21.72 -14.99
CA LYS A 152 27.32 22.34 -14.25
C LYS A 152 28.06 21.33 -13.37
N LEU A 153 27.32 20.43 -12.72
CA LEU A 153 27.88 19.34 -11.93
C LEU A 153 28.63 18.31 -12.80
N GLY A 154 28.14 18.05 -14.02
CA GLY A 154 28.71 17.10 -14.99
C GLY A 154 28.81 15.67 -14.46
N PRO A 155 27.70 15.04 -13.99
CA PRO A 155 27.71 13.66 -13.52
C PRO A 155 27.94 12.66 -14.67
N TYR A 156 28.18 11.39 -14.31
CA TYR A 156 28.26 10.30 -15.27
C TYR A 156 26.91 10.05 -15.96
N GLY A 157 25.82 10.13 -15.20
CA GLY A 157 24.48 9.96 -15.74
C GLY A 157 23.38 10.66 -14.96
N PHE A 158 22.22 10.76 -15.60
CA PHE A 158 20.99 11.30 -15.05
C PHE A 158 19.85 10.30 -15.29
N SER A 159 19.06 9.99 -14.26
CA SER A 159 17.98 9.00 -14.36
C SER A 159 16.60 9.66 -14.44
N ILE A 160 15.78 9.21 -15.38
CA ILE A 160 14.33 9.44 -15.40
C ILE A 160 13.69 8.38 -14.49
N VAL A 161 13.08 8.81 -13.38
CA VAL A 161 12.53 7.89 -12.35
C VAL A 161 11.02 8.08 -12.22
N ASP A 162 10.24 7.05 -12.60
CA ASP A 162 8.78 7.03 -12.44
C ASP A 162 8.37 6.53 -11.05
N THR A 163 8.72 7.27 -10.00
CA THR A 163 8.54 6.84 -8.60
C THR A 163 7.11 6.43 -8.24
N PHE A 164 6.09 7.05 -8.84
CA PHE A 164 4.69 6.71 -8.55
C PHE A 164 4.08 5.72 -9.57
N GLY A 165 4.87 5.23 -10.52
CA GLY A 165 4.41 4.32 -11.58
C GLY A 165 3.30 4.92 -12.43
N SER A 166 3.27 6.26 -12.55
CA SER A 166 2.19 7.02 -13.19
C SER A 166 2.51 7.41 -14.63
N MET A 167 3.74 7.15 -15.07
CA MET A 167 4.21 7.56 -16.39
C MET A 167 3.43 6.83 -17.48
N THR A 168 2.97 7.59 -18.46
CA THR A 168 2.41 7.06 -19.70
C THR A 168 3.42 7.22 -20.84
N LYS A 169 3.16 6.60 -22.00
CA LYS A 169 4.03 6.80 -23.18
C LYS A 169 4.17 8.29 -23.56
N ALA A 170 3.09 9.07 -23.43
CA ALA A 170 3.11 10.51 -23.72
C ALA A 170 4.01 11.28 -22.73
N GLU A 171 3.94 10.94 -21.45
CA GLU A 171 4.79 11.57 -20.42
C GLU A 171 6.26 11.17 -20.56
N LEU A 172 6.54 9.90 -20.86
CA LEU A 172 7.89 9.44 -21.19
C LEU A 172 8.46 10.23 -22.38
N MET A 173 7.68 10.40 -23.45
CA MET A 173 8.09 11.21 -24.61
C MET A 173 8.39 12.66 -24.23
N ARG A 174 7.55 13.29 -23.40
CA ARG A 174 7.76 14.67 -22.93
C ARG A 174 9.06 14.79 -22.13
N ILE A 175 9.21 13.99 -21.07
CA ILE A 175 10.36 14.05 -20.17
C ILE A 175 11.66 13.69 -20.90
N TYR A 176 11.64 12.63 -21.72
CA TYR A 176 12.80 12.25 -22.53
C TYR A 176 13.22 13.38 -23.48
N SER A 177 12.28 14.02 -24.16
CA SER A 177 12.57 15.14 -25.08
C SER A 177 13.17 16.34 -24.36
N LEU A 178 12.70 16.65 -23.15
CA LEU A 178 13.28 17.69 -22.31
C LEU A 178 14.71 17.34 -21.88
N CYS A 179 14.95 16.10 -21.44
CA CYS A 179 16.30 15.63 -21.08
C CYS A 179 17.24 15.71 -22.29
N GLU A 180 16.85 15.13 -23.43
CA GLU A 180 17.67 15.06 -24.64
C GLU A 180 18.05 16.43 -25.21
N LYS A 181 17.17 17.42 -25.06
CA LYS A 181 17.42 18.78 -25.56
C LYS A 181 18.34 19.59 -24.64
N ASN A 182 18.29 19.36 -23.33
CA ASN A 182 18.89 20.26 -22.33
C ASN A 182 20.08 19.67 -21.60
N LEU A 183 20.21 18.35 -21.50
CA LEU A 183 21.36 17.69 -20.86
C LEU A 183 22.50 17.44 -21.87
N ASP A 184 23.74 17.43 -21.36
CA ASP A 184 24.94 17.11 -22.13
C ASP A 184 24.76 15.80 -22.93
N ARG A 185 25.18 15.79 -24.20
CA ARG A 185 25.09 14.64 -25.11
C ARG A 185 25.90 13.43 -24.67
N GLU A 186 26.98 13.66 -23.94
CA GLU A 186 27.81 12.58 -23.41
C GLU A 186 27.22 11.96 -22.14
N MET A 187 26.30 12.65 -21.47
CA MET A 187 25.67 12.15 -20.25
C MET A 187 24.86 10.87 -20.52
N VAL A 188 25.01 9.87 -19.66
CA VAL A 188 24.25 8.61 -19.73
C VAL A 188 22.84 8.84 -19.19
N PHE A 189 21.82 8.39 -19.93
CA PHE A 189 20.44 8.47 -19.45
C PHE A 189 20.02 7.15 -18.78
N GLY A 190 19.64 7.23 -17.50
CA GLY A 190 19.00 6.15 -16.77
C GLY A 190 17.49 6.18 -16.97
N LEU A 191 16.84 5.02 -16.96
CA LEU A 191 15.39 4.88 -16.87
C LEU A 191 15.03 3.89 -15.78
N HIS A 192 14.24 4.33 -14.80
CA HIS A 192 13.71 3.50 -13.72
C HIS A 192 12.19 3.57 -13.70
N LEU A 193 11.53 2.42 -13.88
CA LEU A 193 10.09 2.30 -14.07
C LEU A 193 9.49 1.35 -13.02
N HIS A 194 8.31 1.71 -12.52
CA HIS A 194 7.51 0.88 -11.62
C HIS A 194 6.28 0.30 -12.31
N GLU A 195 5.73 -0.78 -11.75
CA GLU A 195 4.68 -1.60 -12.37
C GLU A 195 3.24 -1.13 -12.07
N ASN A 196 3.04 0.09 -11.54
CA ASN A 196 1.73 0.51 -11.01
C ASN A 196 0.60 0.53 -12.05
N LEU A 197 0.93 0.82 -13.30
CA LEU A 197 -0.01 0.78 -14.42
C LEU A 197 0.17 -0.46 -15.30
N ALA A 198 1.01 -1.42 -14.90
CA ALA A 198 1.40 -2.57 -15.71
C ALA A 198 2.05 -2.16 -17.06
N LEU A 199 2.83 -1.08 -17.06
CA LEU A 199 3.39 -0.46 -18.28
C LEU A 199 4.91 -0.54 -18.38
N SER A 200 5.64 -1.01 -17.36
CA SER A 200 7.08 -0.82 -17.26
C SER A 200 7.83 -1.37 -18.50
N PHE A 201 7.48 -2.60 -18.92
CA PHE A 201 8.10 -3.25 -20.07
C PHE A 201 7.81 -2.50 -21.38
N SER A 202 6.56 -2.09 -21.59
CA SER A 202 6.16 -1.33 -22.78
C SER A 202 6.81 0.07 -22.86
N LEU A 203 7.03 0.71 -21.71
CA LEU A 203 7.68 2.01 -21.61
C LEU A 203 9.19 1.89 -21.81
N ALA A 204 9.82 0.81 -21.32
CA ALA A 204 11.22 0.53 -21.59
C ALA A 204 11.47 0.35 -23.10
N GLN A 205 10.61 -0.41 -23.80
CA GLN A 205 10.67 -0.54 -25.25
C GLN A 205 10.48 0.82 -25.94
N SER A 206 9.47 1.58 -25.54
CA SER A 206 9.21 2.92 -26.10
C SER A 206 10.39 3.88 -25.86
N TYR A 207 11.05 3.81 -24.70
CA TYR A 207 12.25 4.59 -24.42
C TYR A 207 13.39 4.22 -25.38
N LEU A 208 13.59 2.92 -25.64
CA LEU A 208 14.61 2.47 -26.59
C LEU A 208 14.32 2.89 -28.03
N GLU A 209 13.04 2.98 -28.42
CA GLU A 209 12.61 3.54 -29.72
C GLU A 209 12.84 5.05 -29.83
N LEU A 210 12.62 5.80 -28.74
CA LEU A 210 12.84 7.25 -28.67
C LEU A 210 14.33 7.62 -28.61
N ARG A 211 15.15 6.69 -28.11
CA ARG A 211 16.58 6.87 -27.95
C ARG A 211 17.23 7.19 -29.30
N ARG A 212 18.01 8.27 -29.35
CA ARG A 212 18.87 8.54 -30.51
C ARG A 212 20.07 7.60 -30.49
N ASP A 213 20.52 7.13 -31.65
CA ASP A 213 21.61 6.13 -31.76
C ASP A 213 22.93 6.50 -31.06
N ALA A 214 23.17 7.79 -30.79
CA ALA A 214 24.33 8.27 -30.05
C ALA A 214 24.19 8.22 -28.52
N ARG A 215 22.97 8.28 -27.98
CA ARG A 215 22.72 8.40 -26.55
C ARG A 215 23.05 7.08 -25.84
N ARG A 216 23.91 7.16 -24.83
CA ARG A 216 24.15 6.05 -23.90
C ARG A 216 23.01 5.98 -22.88
N SER A 217 22.52 4.77 -22.64
CA SER A 217 21.36 4.51 -21.80
C SER A 217 21.59 3.35 -20.84
N VAL A 218 20.97 3.45 -19.67
CA VAL A 218 20.89 2.41 -18.65
C VAL A 218 19.42 2.17 -18.33
N LEU A 219 18.95 0.94 -18.43
CA LEU A 219 17.61 0.55 -17.98
C LEU A 219 17.72 -0.18 -16.64
N ASP A 220 17.02 0.34 -15.63
CA ASP A 220 16.89 -0.35 -14.34
C ASP A 220 15.82 -1.44 -14.45
N ALA A 221 16.12 -2.61 -13.94
CA ALA A 221 15.21 -3.74 -13.82
C ALA A 221 15.55 -4.58 -12.59
N SER A 222 14.74 -5.59 -12.30
CA SER A 222 14.94 -6.50 -11.15
C SER A 222 14.40 -7.89 -11.44
N LEU A 223 14.96 -8.89 -10.76
CA LEU A 223 14.56 -10.29 -10.85
C LEU A 223 13.07 -10.45 -10.55
N ASN A 224 12.29 -10.97 -11.50
CA ASN A 224 10.83 -11.15 -11.37
C ASN A 224 10.09 -9.87 -10.95
N GLY A 225 10.63 -8.71 -11.35
CA GLY A 225 10.11 -7.39 -11.02
C GLY A 225 10.14 -7.04 -9.54
N MET A 226 10.98 -7.72 -8.73
CA MET A 226 11.05 -7.48 -7.29
C MET A 226 11.50 -6.05 -6.99
N GLY A 227 10.62 -5.31 -6.34
CA GLY A 227 10.81 -3.91 -6.02
C GLY A 227 9.75 -3.42 -5.07
N ARG A 228 9.83 -2.15 -4.70
CA ARG A 228 8.76 -1.48 -3.96
C ARG A 228 7.41 -1.75 -4.63
N VAL A 229 6.49 -2.40 -3.90
CA VAL A 229 5.18 -2.85 -4.43
C VAL A 229 4.50 -1.69 -5.18
N PRO A 230 4.07 -1.91 -6.44
CA PRO A 230 3.82 -3.20 -7.11
C PRO A 230 5.02 -3.87 -7.81
N GLY A 231 6.20 -3.27 -7.78
CA GLY A 231 7.43 -3.83 -8.36
C GLY A 231 8.02 -2.95 -9.45
N ASN A 232 9.06 -3.47 -10.11
CA ASN A 232 9.80 -2.80 -11.18
C ASN A 232 9.69 -3.58 -12.50
N LEU A 233 10.30 -3.03 -13.55
CA LEU A 233 10.60 -3.79 -14.76
C LEU A 233 11.31 -5.11 -14.42
N SER A 234 10.79 -6.21 -14.98
CA SER A 234 11.38 -7.54 -14.81
C SER A 234 12.62 -7.69 -15.70
N ILE A 235 13.76 -8.03 -15.11
CA ILE A 235 15.06 -8.03 -15.80
C ILE A 235 15.15 -9.13 -16.85
N GLU A 236 14.57 -10.29 -16.57
CA GLU A 236 14.51 -11.43 -17.48
C GLU A 236 13.75 -11.09 -18.77
N LEU A 237 12.71 -10.25 -18.69
CA LEU A 237 11.92 -9.83 -19.86
C LEU A 237 12.70 -8.84 -20.74
N ILE A 238 13.39 -7.86 -20.14
CA ILE A 238 14.15 -6.88 -20.90
C ILE A 238 15.45 -7.46 -21.47
N MET A 239 16.08 -8.42 -20.78
CA MET A 239 17.21 -9.19 -21.31
C MET A 239 16.83 -9.94 -22.59
N ASP A 240 15.75 -10.73 -22.56
CA ASP A 240 15.26 -11.46 -23.75
C ASP A 240 14.93 -10.49 -24.90
N PHE A 241 14.27 -9.37 -24.59
CA PHE A 241 13.97 -8.35 -25.59
C PHE A 241 15.23 -7.76 -26.23
N LEU A 242 16.25 -7.42 -25.42
CA LEU A 242 17.52 -6.90 -25.94
C LEU A 242 18.28 -7.95 -26.75
N ASN A 243 18.26 -9.22 -26.34
CA ASN A 243 18.92 -10.32 -27.07
C ASN A 243 18.32 -10.45 -28.48
N ARG A 244 16.98 -10.44 -28.57
CA ARG A 244 16.26 -10.59 -29.85
C ARG A 244 16.34 -9.37 -30.76
N ASN A 245 16.32 -8.16 -30.21
CA ASN A 245 16.10 -6.94 -31.00
C ASN A 245 17.33 -6.02 -31.10
N TYR A 246 18.32 -6.19 -30.22
CA TYR A 246 19.49 -5.31 -30.11
C TYR A 246 20.83 -6.06 -30.14
N GLN A 247 20.82 -7.34 -30.56
CA GLN A 247 22.00 -8.20 -30.64
C GLN A 247 22.76 -8.29 -29.30
N ALA A 248 21.99 -8.32 -28.21
CA ALA A 248 22.52 -8.61 -26.90
C ALA A 248 22.80 -10.09 -26.69
N ASP A 249 23.61 -10.40 -25.67
CA ASP A 249 24.04 -11.76 -25.35
C ASP A 249 23.98 -11.99 -23.83
N TYR A 250 22.89 -11.56 -23.19
CA TYR A 250 22.67 -11.86 -21.77
C TYR A 250 22.30 -13.33 -21.60
N ASP A 251 22.90 -14.01 -20.62
CA ASP A 251 22.57 -15.39 -20.29
C ASP A 251 21.44 -15.42 -19.25
N ILE A 252 20.24 -15.67 -19.76
CA ILE A 252 19.00 -15.59 -18.99
C ILE A 252 18.85 -16.79 -18.04
N ASP A 253 19.53 -17.91 -18.28
CA ASP A 253 19.38 -19.11 -17.44
C ASP A 253 19.87 -18.85 -16.00
N TYR A 254 20.99 -18.12 -15.84
CA TYR A 254 21.48 -17.72 -14.51
C TYR A 254 20.49 -16.82 -13.76
N VAL A 255 19.75 -15.98 -14.48
CA VAL A 255 18.73 -15.08 -13.93
C VAL A 255 17.49 -15.87 -13.49
N LEU A 256 17.05 -16.83 -14.31
CA LEU A 256 15.93 -17.71 -13.98
C LEU A 256 16.24 -18.61 -12.79
N ASP A 257 17.44 -19.18 -12.72
CA ASP A 257 17.93 -19.93 -11.55
C ASP A 257 17.86 -19.07 -10.28
N ALA A 258 18.36 -17.83 -10.34
CA ALA A 258 18.33 -16.93 -9.20
C ALA A 258 16.89 -16.58 -8.76
N ILE A 259 15.98 -16.44 -9.73
CA ILE A 259 14.55 -16.22 -9.46
C ILE A 259 13.95 -17.41 -8.72
N GLU A 260 14.12 -18.63 -9.23
CA GLU A 260 13.54 -19.85 -8.65
C GLU A 260 14.08 -20.11 -7.24
N GLU A 261 15.40 -19.99 -7.05
CA GLU A 261 16.07 -20.32 -5.79
C GLU A 261 15.88 -19.27 -4.69
N HIS A 262 15.92 -17.97 -5.03
CA HIS A 262 16.00 -16.89 -4.03
C HIS A 262 14.78 -15.97 -4.02
N ILE A 263 14.17 -15.71 -5.18
CA ILE A 263 13.11 -14.70 -5.31
C ILE A 263 11.72 -15.29 -5.09
N LEU A 264 11.41 -16.44 -5.69
CA LEU A 264 10.11 -17.08 -5.51
C LEU A 264 9.81 -17.51 -4.07
N PRO A 265 10.78 -17.99 -3.26
CA PRO A 265 10.54 -18.23 -1.83
C PRO A 265 10.10 -16.98 -1.09
N ILE A 266 10.72 -15.82 -1.36
CA ILE A 266 10.31 -14.53 -0.79
C ILE A 266 8.91 -14.14 -1.29
N LYS A 267 8.62 -14.33 -2.58
CA LYS A 267 7.30 -14.00 -3.17
C LYS A 267 6.15 -14.80 -2.55
N LYS A 268 6.43 -16.03 -2.08
CA LYS A 268 5.43 -16.87 -1.39
C LYS A 268 5.05 -16.32 -0.02
N THR A 269 5.95 -15.62 0.66
CA THR A 269 5.68 -15.00 1.97
C THR A 269 5.21 -13.55 1.83
N GLU A 270 5.84 -12.79 0.95
CA GLU A 270 5.60 -11.36 0.73
C GLU A 270 5.32 -11.12 -0.75
N THR A 271 4.06 -10.85 -1.08
CA THR A 271 3.66 -10.72 -2.49
C THR A 271 3.93 -9.32 -3.04
N TRP A 272 4.40 -9.25 -4.30
CA TRP A 272 4.38 -8.04 -5.11
C TRP A 272 3.78 -8.34 -6.49
N GLY A 273 3.38 -7.29 -7.20
CA GLY A 273 2.67 -7.33 -8.47
C GLY A 273 1.56 -6.29 -8.49
N TYR A 274 0.85 -6.22 -9.61
CA TYR A 274 -0.25 -5.28 -9.79
C TYR A 274 -1.32 -5.44 -8.70
N GLN A 275 -1.64 -4.32 -8.03
CA GLN A 275 -2.76 -4.23 -7.08
C GLN A 275 -3.55 -2.94 -7.34
N THR A 276 -4.84 -2.95 -7.02
CA THR A 276 -5.77 -1.87 -7.42
C THR A 276 -5.46 -0.55 -6.71
N GLU A 277 -4.93 -0.60 -5.49
CA GLU A 277 -4.44 0.52 -4.68
C GLU A 277 -3.39 1.33 -5.42
N TYR A 278 -2.35 0.65 -5.92
CA TYR A 278 -1.24 1.32 -6.59
C TYR A 278 -1.66 1.88 -7.94
N PHE A 279 -2.59 1.22 -8.63
CA PHE A 279 -3.27 1.81 -9.79
C PHE A 279 -3.99 3.12 -9.42
N LEU A 280 -4.74 3.15 -8.30
CA LEU A 280 -5.42 4.36 -7.87
C LEU A 280 -4.44 5.48 -7.52
N SER A 281 -3.35 5.18 -6.82
CA SER A 281 -2.30 6.16 -6.52
C SER A 281 -1.63 6.68 -7.80
N ALA A 282 -1.25 5.79 -8.72
CA ALA A 282 -0.64 6.17 -9.99
C ALA A 282 -1.59 7.04 -10.85
N LYS A 283 -2.86 6.64 -10.95
CA LYS A 283 -3.90 7.38 -11.69
C LYS A 283 -4.07 8.82 -11.23
N TYR A 284 -3.87 9.08 -9.94
CA TYR A 284 -4.02 10.41 -9.35
C TYR A 284 -2.67 11.12 -9.10
N ASN A 285 -1.55 10.50 -9.50
CA ASN A 285 -0.19 10.95 -9.24
C ASN A 285 0.05 11.26 -7.75
N LEU A 286 -0.29 10.30 -6.89
CA LEU A 286 -0.24 10.42 -5.43
C LEU A 286 0.80 9.49 -4.82
N HIS A 287 1.36 9.91 -3.68
CA HIS A 287 2.12 9.01 -2.83
C HIS A 287 1.26 7.78 -2.45
N ARG A 288 1.83 6.58 -2.63
CA ARG A 288 1.12 5.30 -2.50
C ARG A 288 0.40 5.10 -1.16
N ASN A 289 1.02 5.57 -0.07
CA ASN A 289 0.49 5.39 1.29
C ASN A 289 -0.90 6.01 1.48
N TYR A 290 -1.33 6.97 0.64
CA TYR A 290 -2.72 7.44 0.67
C TYR A 290 -3.73 6.34 0.31
N ALA A 291 -3.47 5.55 -0.73
CA ALA A 291 -4.36 4.46 -1.12
C ALA A 291 -4.31 3.32 -0.08
N GLU A 292 -3.11 2.96 0.39
CA GLU A 292 -2.92 1.98 1.47
C GLU A 292 -3.69 2.40 2.73
N TYR A 293 -3.59 3.67 3.13
CA TYR A 293 -4.26 4.21 4.31
C TYR A 293 -5.78 4.09 4.23
N PHE A 294 -6.39 4.54 3.12
CA PHE A 294 -7.84 4.48 2.97
C PHE A 294 -8.36 3.05 2.78
N GLN A 295 -7.60 2.17 2.13
CA GLN A 295 -7.95 0.75 2.07
C GLN A 295 -7.87 0.07 3.45
N GLY A 296 -6.84 0.41 4.22
CA GLY A 296 -6.61 -0.11 5.57
C GLY A 296 -7.76 0.19 6.54
N LYS A 297 -8.59 1.21 6.27
CA LYS A 297 -9.82 1.49 7.05
C LYS A 297 -10.86 0.37 6.97
N GLY A 298 -10.86 -0.44 5.89
CA GLY A 298 -11.72 -1.61 5.75
C GLY A 298 -13.23 -1.36 5.59
N ASN A 299 -13.73 -0.15 5.87
CA ASN A 299 -15.15 0.22 5.78
C ASN A 299 -15.52 0.97 4.49
N LEU A 300 -14.53 1.53 3.80
CA LEU A 300 -14.71 2.29 2.57
C LEU A 300 -14.86 1.39 1.34
N THR A 301 -15.79 1.75 0.46
CA THR A 301 -15.86 1.17 -0.89
C THR A 301 -14.78 1.76 -1.80
N THR A 302 -14.41 1.05 -2.88
CA THR A 302 -13.44 1.57 -3.88
C THR A 302 -13.88 2.91 -4.48
N LYS A 303 -15.19 3.15 -4.63
CA LYS A 303 -15.74 4.42 -5.11
C LYS A 303 -15.47 5.57 -4.13
N GLU A 304 -15.54 5.30 -2.83
CA GLU A 304 -15.26 6.28 -1.77
C GLU A 304 -13.78 6.53 -1.65
N ILE A 305 -12.94 5.49 -1.69
CA ILE A 305 -11.47 5.66 -1.73
C ILE A 305 -11.09 6.56 -2.90
N LYS A 306 -11.62 6.29 -4.10
CA LYS A 306 -11.42 7.13 -5.29
C LYS A 306 -11.88 8.59 -5.07
N TYR A 307 -12.99 8.79 -4.36
CA TYR A 307 -13.48 10.13 -4.03
C TYR A 307 -12.54 10.88 -3.08
N LEU A 308 -12.00 10.20 -2.06
CA LEU A 308 -11.04 10.78 -1.12
C LEU A 308 -9.72 11.12 -1.81
N LEU A 309 -9.16 10.19 -2.59
CA LEU A 309 -7.91 10.40 -3.32
C LEU A 309 -7.98 11.63 -4.25
N ARG A 310 -9.14 11.86 -4.90
CA ARG A 310 -9.35 13.04 -5.76
C ARG A 310 -9.38 14.38 -5.01
N LYS A 311 -9.60 14.38 -3.69
CA LYS A 311 -9.65 15.58 -2.87
C LYS A 311 -8.30 15.99 -2.28
N ILE A 312 -7.26 15.17 -2.47
CA ILE A 312 -5.92 15.51 -2.02
C ILE A 312 -5.39 16.66 -2.91
N PRO A 313 -5.07 17.83 -2.33
CA PRO A 313 -4.60 18.97 -3.09
C PRO A 313 -3.15 18.74 -3.57
N GLU A 314 -2.73 19.48 -4.60
CA GLU A 314 -1.47 19.25 -5.31
C GLU A 314 -0.25 19.25 -4.38
N GLU A 315 -0.22 20.19 -3.43
CA GLU A 315 0.85 20.37 -2.45
C GLU A 315 0.97 19.21 -1.44
N LYS A 316 -0.04 18.34 -1.34
CA LYS A 316 -0.03 17.15 -0.47
C LYS A 316 0.13 15.83 -1.23
N LYS A 317 0.31 15.86 -2.55
CA LYS A 317 0.40 14.61 -3.33
C LYS A 317 1.72 13.88 -3.18
N SER A 318 2.82 14.63 -3.11
CA SER A 318 4.19 14.07 -3.20
C SER A 318 4.65 13.33 -1.94
N VAL A 319 4.17 13.73 -0.76
CA VAL A 319 4.54 13.14 0.53
C VAL A 319 3.27 12.74 1.26
N PHE A 320 3.28 11.58 1.90
CA PHE A 320 2.13 11.12 2.67
C PHE A 320 1.96 11.94 3.94
N ASP A 321 0.84 12.67 4.02
CA ASP A 321 0.37 13.38 5.21
C ASP A 321 -0.77 12.58 5.86
N GLU A 322 -0.43 11.79 6.87
CA GLU A 322 -1.37 10.95 7.62
C GLU A 322 -2.46 11.79 8.33
N ALA A 323 -2.08 12.92 8.92
CA ALA A 323 -3.02 13.78 9.64
C ALA A 323 -4.08 14.37 8.70
N PHE A 324 -3.66 14.80 7.51
CA PHE A 324 -4.59 15.24 6.47
C PHE A 324 -5.47 14.10 5.96
N ALA A 325 -4.90 12.92 5.68
CA ALA A 325 -5.67 11.76 5.24
C ALA A 325 -6.74 11.38 6.26
N GLU A 326 -6.41 11.40 7.55
CA GLU A 326 -7.34 11.13 8.63
C GLU A 326 -8.43 12.21 8.73
N ALA A 327 -8.07 13.49 8.67
CA ALA A 327 -9.06 14.57 8.67
C ALA A 327 -10.05 14.45 7.50
N LEU A 328 -9.54 14.08 6.31
CA LEU A 328 -10.34 13.87 5.12
C LEU A 328 -11.28 12.67 5.28
N TYR A 329 -10.78 11.55 5.81
CA TYR A 329 -11.57 10.36 6.15
C TYR A 329 -12.70 10.70 7.14
N GLN A 330 -12.37 11.36 8.26
CA GLN A 330 -13.33 11.76 9.28
C GLN A 330 -14.41 12.71 8.72
N SER A 331 -14.02 13.64 7.84
CA SER A 331 -14.99 14.52 7.18
C SER A 331 -15.96 13.76 6.28
N HIS A 332 -15.52 12.64 5.69
CA HIS A 332 -16.34 11.81 4.81
C HIS A 332 -17.27 10.88 5.60
N GLU A 333 -16.82 10.33 6.73
CA GLU A 333 -17.65 9.51 7.62
C GLU A 333 -18.73 10.36 8.31
N ASN A 334 -18.39 11.58 8.72
CA ASN A 334 -19.31 12.48 9.44
C ASN A 334 -20.31 13.22 8.53
N ARG A 335 -20.82 12.55 7.49
CA ARG A 335 -21.91 13.09 6.66
C ARG A 335 -23.15 13.29 7.51
N LYS A 336 -23.53 14.54 7.75
CA LYS A 336 -24.74 14.88 8.50
C LYS A 336 -25.97 14.71 7.62
N VAL A 337 -26.98 14.03 8.15
CA VAL A 337 -28.32 13.91 7.58
C VAL A 337 -29.33 14.30 8.65
N SER A 338 -30.54 14.70 8.25
CA SER A 338 -31.64 14.82 9.23
C SER A 338 -32.10 13.41 9.62
N ASP A 339 -31.85 13.00 10.87
CA ASP A 339 -32.22 11.68 11.39
C ASP A 339 -33.42 11.70 12.36
N GLU A 340 -34.02 12.87 12.59
CA GLU A 340 -35.07 13.07 13.60
C GLU A 340 -36.32 12.22 13.33
N GLU A 341 -36.79 12.19 12.08
CA GLU A 341 -37.97 11.38 11.69
C GLU A 341 -37.68 9.88 11.83
N SER A 342 -36.48 9.44 11.41
CA SER A 342 -36.05 8.05 11.52
C SER A 342 -35.99 7.63 12.99
N LEU A 343 -35.39 8.45 13.84
CA LEU A 343 -35.31 8.22 15.28
C LEU A 343 -36.68 8.18 15.93
N LEU A 344 -37.58 9.09 15.59
CA LEU A 344 -38.93 9.12 16.18
C LEU A 344 -39.71 7.84 15.83
N LYS A 345 -39.67 7.41 14.57
CA LYS A 345 -40.31 6.16 14.11
C LYS A 345 -39.71 4.94 14.80
N LEU A 346 -38.38 4.84 14.81
CA LEU A 346 -37.68 3.73 15.46
C LEU A 346 -37.95 3.71 16.96
N LYS A 347 -38.01 4.86 17.64
CA LYS A 347 -38.33 4.94 19.06
C LYS A 347 -39.74 4.43 19.36
N GLY A 348 -40.71 4.72 18.48
CA GLY A 348 -42.05 4.16 18.57
C GLY A 348 -42.12 2.65 18.33
N ILE A 349 -41.17 2.08 17.57
CA ILE A 349 -41.10 0.65 17.26
C ILE A 349 -40.38 -0.14 18.36
N PHE A 350 -39.21 0.36 18.78
CA PHE A 350 -38.26 -0.33 19.67
C PHE A 350 -38.43 0.04 21.15
N GLY A 351 -38.93 1.23 21.46
CA GLY A 351 -39.04 1.73 22.82
C GLY A 351 -39.83 0.78 23.72
N GLY A 352 -39.24 0.39 24.85
CA GLY A 352 -39.85 -0.53 25.81
C GLY A 352 -39.99 -2.00 25.36
N ARG A 353 -39.47 -2.37 24.18
CA ARG A 353 -39.47 -3.76 23.66
C ARG A 353 -38.15 -4.45 23.94
N LYS A 354 -38.19 -5.75 24.27
CA LYS A 354 -36.98 -6.59 24.29
C LYS A 354 -36.43 -6.72 22.87
N THR A 355 -35.12 -6.56 22.70
CA THR A 355 -34.48 -6.60 21.37
C THR A 355 -33.30 -7.58 21.37
N VAL A 356 -33.29 -8.49 20.40
CA VAL A 356 -32.17 -9.40 20.12
C VAL A 356 -31.32 -8.82 19.01
N LEU A 357 -30.02 -8.68 19.27
CA LEU A 357 -29.03 -8.31 18.26
C LEU A 357 -28.29 -9.55 17.83
N LEU A 358 -28.19 -9.74 16.52
CA LEU A 358 -27.46 -10.84 15.92
C LEU A 358 -26.16 -10.33 15.32
N ALA A 359 -25.08 -11.09 15.49
CA ALA A 359 -23.80 -10.91 14.81
C ALA A 359 -23.39 -12.21 14.12
N PRO A 360 -22.57 -12.14 13.05
CA PRO A 360 -22.25 -13.29 12.20
C PRO A 360 -21.19 -14.25 12.80
N GLY A 361 -21.19 -14.44 14.12
CA GLY A 361 -20.32 -15.38 14.82
C GLY A 361 -20.75 -16.84 14.62
N LYS A 362 -19.82 -17.78 14.76
CA LYS A 362 -20.07 -19.22 14.68
C LYS A 362 -21.08 -19.68 15.74
N SER A 363 -21.05 -19.09 16.93
CA SER A 363 -21.99 -19.43 17.99
C SER A 363 -23.44 -19.11 17.62
N LEU A 364 -23.70 -18.16 16.70
CA LEU A 364 -25.05 -17.92 16.25
C LEU A 364 -25.64 -19.15 15.55
N LEU A 365 -24.86 -19.82 14.68
CA LEU A 365 -25.32 -21.02 13.99
C LEU A 365 -25.52 -22.19 14.96
N GLU A 366 -24.55 -22.40 15.86
CA GLU A 366 -24.59 -23.50 16.83
C GLU A 366 -25.80 -23.40 17.77
N TYR A 367 -26.06 -22.19 18.28
CA TYR A 367 -27.13 -21.95 19.25
C TYR A 367 -28.43 -21.43 18.61
N TRP A 368 -28.52 -21.37 17.27
CA TRP A 368 -29.67 -20.78 16.57
C TRP A 368 -31.02 -21.37 17.01
N PRO A 369 -31.20 -22.69 17.16
CA PRO A 369 -32.49 -23.24 17.58
C PRO A 369 -32.96 -22.70 18.94
N ALA A 370 -32.04 -22.52 19.89
CA ALA A 370 -32.34 -21.98 21.22
C ALA A 370 -32.62 -20.47 21.17
N VAL A 371 -31.81 -19.72 20.40
CA VAL A 371 -32.00 -18.28 20.19
C VAL A 371 -33.35 -18.00 19.55
N ARG A 372 -33.72 -18.76 18.51
CA ARG A 372 -35.01 -18.66 17.81
C ARG A 372 -36.19 -18.91 18.75
N ALA A 373 -36.15 -20.02 19.50
CA ALA A 373 -37.22 -20.34 20.45
C ALA A 373 -37.40 -19.24 21.51
N TRP A 374 -36.29 -18.61 21.94
CA TRP A 374 -36.33 -17.49 22.86
C TRP A 374 -36.96 -16.24 22.22
N ILE A 375 -36.59 -15.89 20.99
CA ILE A 375 -37.16 -14.76 20.24
C ILE A 375 -38.68 -14.91 20.12
N GLU A 376 -39.15 -16.09 19.71
CA GLU A 376 -40.57 -16.40 19.54
C GLU A 376 -41.33 -16.32 20.87
N ARG A 377 -40.75 -16.86 21.96
CA ARG A 377 -41.36 -16.84 23.30
C ARG A 377 -41.51 -15.43 23.88
N GLU A 378 -40.48 -14.60 23.73
CA GLU A 378 -40.44 -13.26 24.32
C GLU A 378 -41.02 -12.19 23.38
N ASN A 379 -41.43 -12.56 22.16
CA ASN A 379 -41.88 -11.66 21.10
C ASN A 379 -40.90 -10.49 20.86
N ALA A 380 -39.61 -10.83 20.87
CA ALA A 380 -38.52 -9.87 20.79
C ALA A 380 -38.30 -9.37 19.36
N LEU A 381 -37.91 -8.11 19.22
CA LEU A 381 -37.48 -7.57 17.91
C LEU A 381 -36.07 -8.04 17.59
N VAL A 382 -35.79 -8.33 16.33
CA VAL A 382 -34.48 -8.82 15.89
C VAL A 382 -33.79 -7.79 15.01
N VAL A 383 -32.51 -7.51 15.30
CA VAL A 383 -31.66 -6.64 14.48
C VAL A 383 -30.31 -7.29 14.20
N THR A 384 -29.94 -7.46 12.93
CA THR A 384 -28.62 -8.00 12.54
C THR A 384 -27.58 -6.90 12.41
N ALA A 385 -26.34 -7.16 12.84
CA ALA A 385 -25.24 -6.20 12.81
C ALA A 385 -24.33 -6.40 11.58
N ASN A 386 -24.48 -5.54 10.57
CA ASN A 386 -23.67 -5.48 9.35
C ASN A 386 -23.78 -6.71 8.43
N PHE A 387 -24.83 -7.54 8.59
CA PHE A 387 -25.10 -8.70 7.74
C PHE A 387 -26.60 -8.96 7.66
N PHE A 388 -27.00 -9.87 6.78
CA PHE A 388 -28.36 -10.37 6.70
C PHE A 388 -28.40 -11.85 7.09
N PHE A 389 -29.39 -12.27 7.88
CA PHE A 389 -29.46 -13.66 8.34
C PHE A 389 -30.61 -14.41 7.65
N ASP A 390 -30.27 -15.36 6.77
CA ASP A 390 -31.24 -16.03 5.90
C ASP A 390 -32.33 -16.79 6.66
N GLU A 391 -31.98 -17.29 7.84
CA GLU A 391 -32.84 -18.04 8.75
C GLU A 391 -33.87 -17.17 9.49
N TRP A 392 -33.72 -15.84 9.46
CA TRP A 392 -34.63 -14.92 10.14
C TRP A 392 -34.85 -13.64 9.33
N ARG A 393 -35.91 -13.64 8.52
CA ARG A 393 -36.26 -12.52 7.62
C ARG A 393 -37.15 -11.46 8.28
N GLU A 394 -37.74 -11.79 9.43
CA GLU A 394 -38.67 -10.92 10.16
C GLU A 394 -37.92 -9.99 11.11
N GLY A 395 -37.31 -8.93 10.58
CA GLY A 395 -36.55 -8.00 11.42
C GLY A 395 -35.93 -6.83 10.69
N TYR A 396 -34.88 -6.31 11.33
CA TYR A 396 -34.10 -5.18 10.82
C TYR A 396 -32.67 -5.62 10.53
N ALA A 397 -32.07 -5.07 9.49
CA ALA A 397 -30.64 -5.17 9.26
C ALA A 397 -29.99 -3.80 9.48
N PHE A 398 -29.03 -3.73 10.39
CA PHE A 398 -28.29 -2.50 10.68
C PHE A 398 -26.94 -2.51 9.96
N PHE A 399 -26.67 -1.50 9.12
CA PHE A 399 -25.39 -1.37 8.44
C PHE A 399 -24.68 -0.06 8.79
N SER A 400 -23.43 -0.18 9.23
CA SER A 400 -22.50 0.95 9.41
C SER A 400 -21.22 0.85 8.56
N ASN A 401 -21.07 -0.24 7.82
CA ASN A 401 -19.95 -0.47 6.90
C ASN A 401 -20.45 -0.44 5.44
N GLY A 402 -19.89 0.46 4.62
CA GLY A 402 -20.31 0.67 3.24
C GLY A 402 -20.08 -0.53 2.35
N ARG A 403 -18.96 -1.26 2.52
CA ARG A 403 -18.66 -2.47 1.75
C ARG A 403 -19.68 -3.58 2.05
N ARG A 404 -19.98 -3.82 3.34
CA ARG A 404 -20.96 -4.85 3.76
C ARG A 404 -22.38 -4.52 3.27
N PHE A 405 -22.75 -3.24 3.26
CA PHE A 405 -24.04 -2.82 2.70
C PHE A 405 -24.13 -3.05 1.19
N GLN A 406 -23.05 -2.84 0.43
CA GLN A 406 -23.04 -3.11 -1.02
C GLN A 406 -23.14 -4.61 -1.34
N GLU A 407 -22.43 -5.47 -0.58
CA GLU A 407 -22.57 -6.92 -0.70
C GLU A 407 -24.03 -7.34 -0.46
N TYR A 408 -24.65 -6.86 0.62
CA TYR A 408 -26.06 -7.07 0.91
C TYR A 408 -26.98 -6.62 -0.24
N LYS A 409 -26.77 -5.42 -0.78
CA LYS A 409 -27.58 -4.87 -1.89
C LYS A 409 -27.63 -5.82 -3.10
N SER A 410 -26.54 -6.53 -3.39
CA SER A 410 -26.46 -7.45 -4.52
C SER A 410 -27.21 -8.77 -4.28
N LEU A 411 -27.36 -9.18 -3.02
CA LEU A 411 -27.99 -10.43 -2.60
C LEU A 411 -29.49 -10.27 -2.33
N TRP A 412 -29.95 -9.05 -2.06
CA TRP A 412 -31.29 -8.80 -1.57
C TRP A 412 -32.34 -8.59 -2.65
N LYS A 413 -33.37 -9.44 -2.70
CA LYS A 413 -34.49 -9.37 -3.65
C LYS A 413 -35.88 -9.33 -3.01
N ASN A 414 -36.05 -8.55 -1.93
CA ASN A 414 -37.29 -8.29 -1.16
C ASN A 414 -37.51 -9.21 0.07
N THR A 415 -37.21 -8.73 1.29
CA THR A 415 -38.08 -8.83 2.51
C THR A 415 -37.33 -8.53 3.82
N GLY A 416 -37.38 -7.29 4.33
CA GLY A 416 -36.76 -6.90 5.62
C GLY A 416 -36.42 -5.42 5.63
N ARG A 417 -36.46 -4.79 6.81
CA ARG A 417 -36.25 -3.34 6.97
C ARG A 417 -34.78 -3.05 7.22
N VAL A 418 -34.26 -1.97 6.67
CA VAL A 418 -32.84 -1.60 6.75
C VAL A 418 -32.66 -0.31 7.53
N ILE A 419 -31.75 -0.35 8.49
CA ILE A 419 -31.27 0.83 9.23
C ILE A 419 -29.81 1.05 8.82
N CYS A 420 -29.48 2.21 8.27
CA CYS A 420 -28.10 2.53 7.90
C CYS A 420 -27.60 3.75 8.67
N THR A 421 -26.30 3.81 8.92
CA THR A 421 -25.66 5.07 9.35
C THR A 421 -25.30 5.95 8.15
N SER A 422 -25.25 7.26 8.37
CA SER A 422 -25.10 8.27 7.32
C SER A 422 -23.75 8.24 6.57
N ASN A 423 -22.74 7.59 7.13
CA ASN A 423 -21.45 7.31 6.47
C ASN A 423 -21.60 6.30 5.32
N VAL A 424 -22.61 5.41 5.35
CA VAL A 424 -22.85 4.41 4.32
C VAL A 424 -23.35 5.08 3.03
N ALA A 425 -22.51 5.06 1.99
CA ALA A 425 -22.89 5.63 0.70
C ALA A 425 -24.14 4.94 0.10
N GLY A 426 -25.12 5.75 -0.31
CA GLY A 426 -26.40 5.27 -0.86
C GLY A 426 -27.45 4.90 0.18
N ALA A 427 -27.16 5.07 1.49
CA ALA A 427 -28.13 4.81 2.56
C ALA A 427 -29.46 5.56 2.37
N GLY A 428 -29.42 6.84 1.99
CA GLY A 428 -30.62 7.66 1.82
C GLY A 428 -31.55 7.26 0.67
N GLU A 429 -31.09 6.41 -0.26
CA GLU A 429 -31.91 5.95 -1.39
C GLU A 429 -32.59 4.59 -1.12
N MET A 430 -32.03 3.78 -0.21
CA MET A 430 -32.38 2.36 -0.10
C MET A 430 -32.63 1.87 1.33
N ALA A 431 -32.18 2.59 2.35
CA ALA A 431 -32.48 2.23 3.73
C ALA A 431 -33.84 2.78 4.14
N ASP A 432 -34.61 2.01 4.89
CA ASP A 432 -35.88 2.47 5.47
C ASP A 432 -35.65 3.56 6.52
N TYR A 433 -34.50 3.52 7.21
CA TYR A 433 -34.11 4.46 8.24
C TYR A 433 -32.63 4.83 8.11
N VAL A 434 -32.32 6.12 8.27
CA VAL A 434 -30.95 6.61 8.26
C VAL A 434 -30.66 7.35 9.55
N ILE A 435 -29.58 6.97 10.24
CA ILE A 435 -29.14 7.55 11.51
C ILE A 435 -27.80 8.26 11.34
N ASN A 436 -27.62 9.41 12.00
CA ASN A 436 -26.32 10.10 11.96
C ASN A 436 -25.21 9.22 12.54
N TYR A 437 -24.16 9.00 11.75
CA TYR A 437 -22.99 8.22 12.17
C TYR A 437 -22.34 8.79 13.44
N GLU A 438 -22.14 10.12 13.50
CA GLU A 438 -21.52 10.84 14.63
C GLU A 438 -22.27 10.60 15.96
N ARG A 439 -23.58 10.35 15.90
CA ARG A 439 -24.41 10.06 17.09
C ARG A 439 -24.07 8.69 17.70
N LEU A 440 -23.67 7.73 16.86
CA LEU A 440 -23.38 6.35 17.25
C LEU A 440 -21.89 6.08 17.41
N ALA A 441 -21.02 6.83 16.71
CA ALA A 441 -19.58 6.71 16.80
C ALA A 441 -19.05 7.11 18.18
N VAL A 442 -17.98 6.45 18.64
CA VAL A 442 -17.33 6.73 19.94
C VAL A 442 -16.56 8.07 19.85
N PRO A 443 -16.52 8.89 20.92
CA PRO A 443 -15.76 10.14 20.91
C PRO A 443 -14.29 9.97 20.49
N ARG A 444 -13.73 11.07 19.95
CA ARG A 444 -12.42 11.28 19.27
C ARG A 444 -11.15 10.51 19.69
N GLN A 445 -11.12 9.74 20.78
CA GLN A 445 -9.90 9.07 21.28
C GLN A 445 -9.73 7.61 20.84
N GLU A 446 -10.73 6.97 20.23
CA GLU A 446 -10.63 5.56 19.83
C GLU A 446 -10.76 5.36 18.32
N LYS A 447 -9.77 4.68 17.73
CA LYS A 447 -9.50 4.71 16.28
C LYS A 447 -10.46 3.93 15.37
N ASP A 448 -11.44 3.16 15.87
CA ASP A 448 -12.42 2.47 15.01
C ASP A 448 -13.75 2.24 15.75
N ALA A 449 -14.88 2.54 15.12
CA ALA A 449 -16.21 2.29 15.69
C ALA A 449 -16.70 0.87 15.33
N ASN A 450 -16.88 0.01 16.35
CA ASN A 450 -17.41 -1.34 16.17
C ASN A 450 -18.93 -1.30 15.87
N CYS A 451 -19.38 -1.98 14.81
CA CYS A 451 -20.80 -1.99 14.41
C CYS A 451 -21.74 -2.51 15.52
N GLY A 452 -21.31 -3.54 16.25
CA GLY A 452 -22.05 -4.08 17.38
C GLY A 452 -22.27 -3.05 18.47
N VAL A 453 -21.22 -2.34 18.86
CA VAL A 453 -21.27 -1.26 19.85
C VAL A 453 -22.16 -0.11 19.38
N MET A 454 -22.03 0.30 18.12
CA MET A 454 -22.90 1.32 17.53
C MET A 454 -24.38 0.92 17.57
N LEU A 455 -24.67 -0.37 17.32
CA LEU A 455 -26.02 -0.89 17.34
C LEU A 455 -26.60 -0.92 18.77
N VAL A 456 -25.83 -1.35 19.77
CA VAL A 456 -26.25 -1.28 21.18
C VAL A 456 -26.50 0.17 21.60
N ARG A 457 -25.64 1.11 21.19
CA ARG A 457 -25.84 2.54 21.45
C ARG A 457 -27.11 3.07 20.78
N LEU A 458 -27.41 2.64 19.56
CA LEU A 458 -28.67 2.96 18.91
C LEU A 458 -29.85 2.44 19.74
N MET A 459 -29.81 1.18 20.22
CA MET A 459 -30.87 0.63 21.06
C MET A 459 -31.10 1.45 22.34
N SER A 460 -30.02 1.87 23.00
CA SER A 460 -30.10 2.77 24.16
C SER A 460 -30.78 4.10 23.82
N LEU A 461 -30.41 4.74 22.70
CA LEU A 461 -31.04 5.99 22.23
C LEU A 461 -32.53 5.82 21.91
N LEU A 462 -32.93 4.64 21.44
CA LEU A 462 -34.32 4.31 21.14
C LEU A 462 -35.14 3.95 22.39
N GLY A 463 -34.54 3.93 23.59
CA GLY A 463 -35.22 3.60 24.83
C GLY A 463 -35.55 2.11 24.97
N VAL A 464 -34.70 1.25 24.41
CA VAL A 464 -34.77 -0.20 24.61
C VAL A 464 -34.26 -0.52 26.02
N PRO A 465 -35.03 -1.22 26.88
CA PRO A 465 -34.63 -1.50 28.24
C PRO A 465 -33.63 -2.66 28.34
N GLU A 466 -33.80 -3.69 27.49
CA GLU A 466 -32.98 -4.91 27.51
C GLU A 466 -32.57 -5.30 26.08
N VAL A 467 -31.28 -5.54 25.90
CA VAL A 467 -30.66 -5.97 24.65
C VAL A 467 -30.00 -7.33 24.85
N PHE A 468 -30.28 -8.26 23.94
CA PHE A 468 -29.80 -9.64 24.00
C PHE A 468 -28.88 -9.92 22.81
N LEU A 469 -27.60 -10.19 23.06
CA LEU A 469 -26.58 -10.41 22.04
C LEU A 469 -26.46 -11.90 21.72
N ALA A 470 -26.51 -12.26 20.44
CA ALA A 470 -26.24 -13.61 19.93
C ALA A 470 -25.27 -13.56 18.73
N GLY A 471 -24.27 -14.45 18.71
CA GLY A 471 -23.22 -14.46 17.69
C GLY A 471 -22.13 -13.40 17.86
N PHE A 472 -22.05 -12.76 19.03
CA PHE A 472 -21.03 -11.76 19.36
C PHE A 472 -19.80 -12.45 19.97
N ASP A 473 -19.21 -13.41 19.25
CA ASP A 473 -18.25 -14.38 19.79
C ASP A 473 -16.94 -13.72 20.28
N GLY A 474 -16.53 -12.64 19.62
CA GLY A 474 -15.21 -12.03 19.78
C GLY A 474 -14.20 -12.55 18.74
N PHE A 475 -12.98 -12.02 18.78
CA PHE A 475 -11.92 -12.34 17.82
C PHE A 475 -10.87 -13.29 18.41
N SER A 476 -10.47 -14.29 17.63
CA SER A 476 -9.38 -15.23 17.85
C SER A 476 -8.35 -15.12 16.72
N GLU A 477 -7.08 -15.32 17.03
CA GLU A 477 -6.00 -15.36 16.03
C GLU A 477 -5.82 -16.78 15.45
N ASP A 478 -6.27 -17.81 16.19
CA ASP A 478 -6.07 -19.22 15.84
C ASP A 478 -7.26 -19.86 15.10
N GLU A 479 -8.39 -19.14 14.97
CA GLU A 479 -9.63 -19.68 14.40
C GLU A 479 -10.38 -18.65 13.53
N ASP A 480 -11.19 -19.14 12.58
CA ASP A 480 -12.13 -18.28 11.84
C ASP A 480 -13.15 -17.64 12.79
N ASN A 481 -13.32 -16.34 12.69
CA ASN A 481 -14.17 -15.55 13.61
C ASN A 481 -15.62 -15.40 13.14
N TYR A 482 -15.94 -15.91 11.96
CA TYR A 482 -17.25 -15.74 11.31
C TYR A 482 -17.85 -17.08 10.88
N MET A 483 -19.16 -17.09 10.73
CA MET A 483 -19.88 -18.25 10.19
C MET A 483 -19.55 -18.48 8.70
N PRO A 484 -19.57 -19.74 8.20
CA PRO A 484 -19.29 -20.04 6.79
C PRO A 484 -20.22 -19.30 5.83
N GLY A 485 -19.68 -18.78 4.73
CA GLY A 485 -20.45 -18.04 3.72
C GLY A 485 -20.70 -16.57 4.06
N TYR A 486 -20.37 -16.12 5.26
CA TYR A 486 -20.50 -14.72 5.70
C TYR A 486 -19.15 -14.10 5.96
N PHE A 487 -18.79 -13.13 5.10
CA PHE A 487 -17.50 -12.45 5.10
C PHE A 487 -16.35 -13.45 4.90
N GLY A 488 -15.60 -13.35 3.79
CA GLY A 488 -14.42 -14.19 3.57
C GLY A 488 -13.35 -14.00 4.67
N SER A 489 -12.09 -14.32 4.38
CA SER A 489 -10.94 -14.07 5.29
C SER A 489 -10.62 -12.57 5.50
N PHE A 490 -11.62 -11.74 5.79
CA PHE A 490 -11.49 -10.34 6.17
C PHE A 490 -11.13 -10.26 7.66
N ALA A 491 -9.86 -10.52 7.95
CA ALA A 491 -9.28 -10.35 9.28
C ALA A 491 -8.75 -8.92 9.44
N SER A 492 -9.61 -7.97 9.82
CA SER A 492 -9.15 -6.64 10.24
C SER A 492 -9.09 -6.48 11.76
N ALA A 493 -9.72 -7.37 12.52
CA ALA A 493 -9.79 -7.29 13.97
C ALA A 493 -8.89 -8.35 14.63
N ARG A 494 -8.10 -7.92 15.61
CA ARG A 494 -7.12 -8.76 16.33
C ARG A 494 -7.62 -9.06 17.74
N CYS A 495 -7.01 -10.02 18.43
CA CYS A 495 -7.34 -10.37 19.81
C CYS A 495 -7.36 -9.14 20.75
N GLY A 496 -6.50 -8.13 20.50
CA GLY A 496 -6.48 -6.85 21.20
C GLY A 496 -7.77 -6.03 21.15
N ASP A 497 -8.63 -6.24 20.14
CA ASP A 497 -9.89 -5.52 20.00
C ASP A 497 -10.97 -5.98 20.98
N ASN A 498 -10.88 -7.21 21.50
CA ASN A 498 -11.91 -7.77 22.39
C ASN A 498 -12.05 -6.96 23.68
N ARG A 499 -10.94 -6.59 24.33
CA ARG A 499 -10.94 -5.80 25.57
C ARG A 499 -11.51 -4.40 25.35
N ARG A 500 -11.15 -3.79 24.21
CA ARG A 500 -11.66 -2.46 23.83
C ARG A 500 -13.17 -2.50 23.61
N ILE A 501 -13.66 -3.47 22.83
CA ILE A 501 -15.09 -3.63 22.55
C ILE A 501 -15.85 -3.94 23.84
N ALA A 502 -15.33 -4.82 24.71
CA ALA A 502 -15.93 -5.12 26.00
C ALA A 502 -16.03 -3.88 26.90
N ALA A 503 -14.99 -3.05 26.96
CA ALA A 503 -15.03 -1.79 27.70
C ALA A 503 -16.11 -0.83 27.16
N GLN A 504 -16.25 -0.72 25.84
CA GLN A 504 -17.29 0.10 25.21
C GLN A 504 -18.71 -0.43 25.49
N LEU A 505 -18.91 -1.75 25.49
CA LEU A 505 -20.19 -2.36 25.85
C LEU A 505 -20.54 -2.12 27.32
N ARG A 506 -19.58 -2.33 28.23
CA ARG A 506 -19.75 -2.06 29.67
C ARG A 506 -20.15 -0.62 29.96
N ALA A 507 -19.56 0.34 29.24
CA ALA A 507 -19.92 1.75 29.36
C ALA A 507 -21.37 2.08 28.94
N LEU A 508 -22.08 1.16 28.29
CA LEU A 508 -23.49 1.30 27.91
C LEU A 508 -24.44 0.58 28.87
N GLU A 509 -23.95 -0.26 29.79
CA GLU A 509 -24.77 -1.06 30.71
C GLU A 509 -25.61 -0.20 31.66
N ASP A 510 -25.12 1.00 32.01
CA ASP A 510 -25.87 1.98 32.81
C ASP A 510 -27.13 2.52 32.09
N ALA A 511 -27.17 2.41 30.76
CA ALA A 511 -28.23 2.97 29.91
C ALA A 511 -29.10 1.91 29.23
N VAL A 512 -28.64 0.65 29.16
CA VAL A 512 -29.38 -0.50 28.61
C VAL A 512 -28.87 -1.79 29.23
N ASP A 513 -29.76 -2.69 29.66
CA ASP A 513 -29.36 -4.00 30.20
C ASP A 513 -28.89 -4.91 29.06
N ILE A 514 -27.59 -5.23 29.04
CA ILE A 514 -26.96 -6.06 28.01
C ILE A 514 -26.84 -7.50 28.51
N ARG A 515 -27.46 -8.45 27.80
CA ARG A 515 -27.40 -9.88 28.09
C ARG A 515 -26.92 -10.67 26.88
N TYR A 516 -26.41 -11.87 27.11
CA TYR A 516 -25.87 -12.73 26.06
C TYR A 516 -26.69 -14.02 25.97
N LEU A 517 -27.13 -14.36 24.76
CA LEU A 517 -27.82 -15.63 24.46
C LEU A 517 -26.87 -16.71 23.95
N THR A 518 -25.67 -16.32 23.54
CA THR A 518 -24.60 -17.23 23.12
C THR A 518 -23.29 -16.89 23.84
N PRO A 519 -22.32 -17.81 23.90
CA PRO A 519 -21.00 -17.52 24.46
C PRO A 519 -20.34 -16.32 23.78
N SER A 520 -19.66 -15.47 24.56
CA SER A 520 -19.00 -14.27 24.05
C SER A 520 -17.77 -13.94 24.87
N ARG A 521 -16.63 -13.77 24.19
CA ARG A 521 -15.38 -13.32 24.82
C ARG A 521 -15.50 -11.91 25.40
N TYR A 522 -16.45 -11.09 24.93
CA TYR A 522 -16.66 -9.74 25.47
C TYR A 522 -17.20 -9.75 26.91
N LYS A 523 -17.88 -10.83 27.31
CA LYS A 523 -18.34 -11.04 28.69
C LYS A 523 -17.18 -11.38 29.64
N GLU A 524 -16.14 -12.01 29.12
CA GLU A 524 -15.01 -12.56 29.87
C GLU A 524 -13.79 -11.62 29.93
N ALA A 525 -13.77 -10.59 29.07
CA ALA A 525 -12.60 -9.74 28.76
C ALA A 525 -12.43 -8.47 29.62
#